data_AF-A0A2M6WJT8-F1
#
_entry.id   AF-A0A2M6WJT8-F1
#
_cell.length_a   1.000
_cell.length_b   1.000
_cell.length_c   1.000
_cell.angle_alpha   90.00
_cell.angle_beta   90.00
_cell.angle_gamma   90.00
#
_symmetry.space_group_name_H-M   'P 1'
#
loop_
_entity.id
_entity.type
_entity.pdbx_description
1 polymer ?
#
loop_
_entity_poly.entity_id
_entity_poly.type
_entity_poly.pdbx_seq_one_letter_code
_entity_poly.pdbx_strand_id
1 'polypeptide(L)' 'MADSKFSKNLIKLRCTNKSEEGKLCNRTNYYTRKNKKLVERKIETKKFCKGCQNRTVHKEARK' A
#
# COMPACT_ATOMS: atom_id res chain seq x y z
N MET A 1 16.27 -19.49 -3.55
CA MET A 1 14.84 -19.17 -3.32
C MET A 1 14.17 -19.09 -4.68
N ALA A 2 13.22 -19.96 -4.99
CA ALA A 2 12.60 -19.99 -6.32
C ALA A 2 11.77 -18.72 -6.55
N ASP A 3 12.13 -17.94 -7.58
CA ASP A 3 11.38 -16.75 -7.98
C ASP A 3 10.02 -17.17 -8.56
N SER A 4 8.98 -17.13 -7.73
CA SER A 4 7.62 -17.38 -8.19
C SER A 4 7.20 -16.31 -9.20
N LYS A 5 6.52 -16.71 -10.28
CA LYS A 5 5.98 -15.82 -11.33
C LYS A 5 5.17 -14.64 -10.76
N PHE A 6 4.65 -14.80 -9.54
CA PHE A 6 3.78 -13.88 -8.84
C PHE A 6 4.49 -12.84 -7.96
N SER A 7 5.77 -13.00 -7.68
CA SER A 7 6.54 -12.07 -6.83
C SER A 7 6.99 -10.79 -7.56
N LYS A 8 7.15 -10.85 -8.89
CA LYS A 8 7.79 -9.79 -9.71
C LYS A 8 7.05 -8.45 -9.73
N ASN A 9 5.72 -8.49 -9.61
CA ASN A 9 4.84 -7.31 -9.74
C ASN A 9 4.16 -6.90 -8.42
N LEU A 10 4.60 -7.45 -7.29
CA LEU A 10 4.02 -7.18 -5.99
C LEU A 10 4.47 -5.81 -5.46
N ILE A 11 3.50 -4.99 -5.07
CA ILE A 11 3.68 -3.68 -4.45
C ILE A 11 3.05 -3.65 -3.06
N LYS A 12 3.65 -2.83 -2.20
CA LYS A 12 3.20 -2.58 -0.83
C LYS A 12 2.38 -1.28 -0.81
N LEU A 13 1.22 -1.30 -0.18
CA LEU A 13 0.40 -0.10 0.06
C LEU A 13 0.49 0.29 1.52
N ARG A 14 1.01 1.48 1.78
CA ARG A 14 1.20 2.06 3.11
C ARG A 14 0.13 3.11 3.38
N CYS A 15 -0.45 3.07 4.57
CA CYS A 15 -1.39 4.09 5.04
C CYS A 15 -0.65 5.42 5.30
N THR A 16 -1.16 6.53 4.74
CA THR A 16 -0.57 7.87 4.95
C THR A 16 -1.28 8.71 6.00
N ASN A 17 -2.35 8.20 6.62
CA ASN A 17 -3.12 8.97 7.58
C ASN A 17 -2.51 8.92 8.99
N LYS A 18 -2.81 9.98 9.74
CA LYS A 18 -2.53 10.08 11.17
C LYS A 18 -3.63 9.33 11.93
N SER A 19 -3.26 8.54 12.95
CA SER A 19 -4.20 8.03 13.94
C SER A 19 -4.67 9.19 14.84
N GLU A 20 -5.74 8.96 15.58
CA GLU A 20 -6.36 9.96 16.49
C GLU A 20 -5.37 10.49 17.54
N GLU A 21 -4.36 9.70 17.90
CA GLU A 21 -3.25 10.07 18.79
C GLU A 21 -2.13 10.90 18.10
N GLY A 22 -2.36 11.41 16.89
CA GLY A 22 -1.42 12.26 16.14
C GLY A 22 -0.24 11.50 15.49
N LYS A 23 -0.15 10.18 15.66
CA LYS A 23 0.94 9.34 15.11
C LYS A 23 0.64 8.93 13.67
N LEU A 24 1.65 8.95 12.80
CA LEU A 24 1.51 8.44 11.43
C LEU A 24 1.37 6.90 11.48
N CYS A 25 0.25 6.37 10.96
CA CYS A 25 -0.03 4.94 11.01
C CYS A 25 1.12 4.15 10.35
N ASN A 26 1.61 4.61 9.18
CA ASN A 26 2.76 4.07 8.43
C ASN A 26 2.80 2.54 8.23
N ARG A 27 1.73 1.82 8.59
CA ARG A 27 1.59 0.38 8.44
C ARG A 27 1.37 0.02 6.97
N THR A 28 2.02 -1.06 6.56
CA THR A 28 1.76 -1.69 5.27
C THR A 28 0.62 -2.66 5.46
N ASN A 29 -0.59 -2.23 5.10
CA ASN A 29 -1.81 -3.03 5.32
C ASN A 29 -2.10 -3.98 4.16
N TYR A 30 -1.67 -3.63 2.95
CA TYR A 30 -2.04 -4.34 1.74
C TYR A 30 -0.86 -4.61 0.83
N TYR A 31 -0.92 -5.77 0.19
CA TYR A 31 -0.07 -6.17 -0.91
C TYR A 31 -0.94 -6.30 -2.15
N THR A 32 -0.59 -5.58 -3.20
CA THR A 32 -1.31 -5.65 -4.48
C THR A 32 -0.33 -5.87 -5.60
N ARG A 33 -0.81 -6.24 -6.77
CA ARG A 33 0.02 -6.37 -7.97
C ARG A 33 -0.24 -5.18 -8.86
N LYS A 34 0.80 -4.57 -9.39
CA LYS A 34 0.65 -3.56 -10.45
C LYS A 34 1.27 -4.03 -11.75
N ASN A 35 0.60 -3.74 -12.86
CA ASN A 35 1.20 -3.88 -14.17
C ASN A 35 2.04 -2.62 -14.47
N LYS A 36 3.37 -2.73 -14.31
CA LYS A 36 4.31 -1.62 -14.50
C LYS A 36 4.31 -1.07 -15.93
N LYS A 37 3.82 -1.82 -16.93
CA LYS A 37 3.74 -1.38 -18.33
C LYS A 37 2.55 -0.47 -18.61
N LEU A 38 1.45 -0.64 -17.86
CA LEU A 38 0.21 0.12 -18.06
C LEU A 38 0.05 1.24 -17.05
N VAL A 39 0.61 1.07 -15.85
CA VAL A 39 0.48 2.03 -14.75
C VAL A 39 1.87 2.47 -14.32
N GLU A 40 2.32 3.58 -14.91
CA GLU A 40 3.63 4.20 -14.65
C GLU A 40 3.60 5.10 -13.41
N ARG A 41 2.42 5.61 -13.05
CA ARG A 41 2.23 6.47 -11.86
C ARG A 41 2.19 5.69 -10.55
N LYS A 42 2.51 6.38 -9.45
CA LYS A 42 2.31 5.83 -8.09
C LYS A 42 0.82 5.64 -7.84
N ILE A 43 0.44 4.48 -7.34
CA ILE A 43 -0.96 4.16 -7.05
C ILE A 43 -1.34 4.73 -5.68
N GLU A 44 -2.41 5.53 -5.65
CA GLU A 44 -3.05 6.01 -4.42
C GLU A 44 -4.50 5.48 -4.40
N THR A 45 -4.84 4.67 -3.39
CA THR A 45 -6.17 4.06 -3.29
C THR A 45 -6.79 4.33 -1.93
N LYS A 46 -8.09 4.68 -1.90
CA LYS A 46 -8.85 4.78 -0.66
C LYS A 46 -9.21 3.37 -0.19
N LYS A 47 -8.62 2.93 0.92
CA LYS A 47 -8.84 1.61 1.54
C LYS A 47 -9.07 1.78 3.03
N PHE A 48 -9.71 0.81 3.64
CA PHE A 48 -9.88 0.79 5.10
C PHE A 48 -8.53 0.51 5.78
N CYS A 49 -8.17 1.31 6.79
CA CYS A 49 -7.01 1.01 7.62
C CYS A 49 -7.48 0.43 8.95
N LYS A 50 -7.12 -0.82 9.27
CA LYS A 50 -7.47 -1.46 10.55
C LYS A 50 -6.98 -0.67 11.77
N GLY A 51 -5.83 0.00 11.67
CA GLY A 51 -5.26 0.78 12.77
C GLY A 51 -5.90 2.16 12.96
N CYS A 52 -6.49 2.75 11.91
CA CYS A 52 -7.17 4.04 12.01
C CYS A 52 -8.70 3.90 12.09
N GLN A 53 -9.21 2.66 11.96
CA GLN A 53 -10.63 2.31 11.86
C GLN A 53 -11.44 3.15 10.85
N ASN A 54 -10.76 3.72 9.86
CA ASN A 54 -11.32 4.66 8.90
C ASN A 54 -10.86 4.32 7.47
N ARG A 55 -11.59 4.81 6.46
CA ARG A 55 -11.18 4.74 5.05
C ARG A 55 -10.17 5.84 4.74
N THR A 56 -8.93 5.44 4.52
CA THR A 56 -7.79 6.33 4.36
C THR A 56 -7.12 6.13 3.01
N VAL A 57 -6.39 7.15 2.54
CA VAL A 57 -5.58 7.02 1.34
C VAL A 57 -4.36 6.16 1.67
N HIS A 58 -4.18 5.10 0.91
CA HIS A 58 -3.00 4.25 0.95
C HIS A 58 -2.18 4.49 -0.31
N LYS A 59 -0.89 4.82 -0.12
CA LYS A 59 0.04 5.10 -1.21
C LYS A 59 1.00 3.94 -1.40
N GLU A 60 1.44 3.75 -2.63
CA GLU A 60 2.49 2.79 -2.95
C GLU A 60 3.79 3.13 -2.21
N ALA A 61 4.28 2.18 -1.41
CA ALA A 61 5.59 2.24 -0.79
C ALA A 61 6.60 1.44 -1.61
N ARG A 62 7.80 2.01 -1.79
CA ARG A 62 8.92 1.28 -2.39
C ARG A 62 9.25 0.05 -1.54
N LYS A 63 9.59 -1.05 -2.21
CA LYS A 63 10.00 -2.30 -1.57
C LYS A 63 11.39 -2.15 -0.97
#